data_AF-A0A655AL94-F1
#
_entry.id   AF-A0A655AL94-F1
#
_cell.length_a   1.000
_cell.length_b   1.000
_cell.length_c   1.000
_cell.angle_alpha   90.00
_cell.angle_beta   90.00
_cell.angle_gamma   90.00
#
_symmetry.space_group_name_H-M   'P 1'
#
loop_
_entity.id
_entity.type
_entity.pdbx_description
1 polymer ?
#
loop_
_entity_poly.entity_id
_entity_poly.type
_entity_poly.pdbx_seq_one_letter_code
_entity_poly.pdbx_strand_id
1 'polypeptide(L)'
;MLEVLSTASNDPDARRQLSDPYMLSPDRGAEPELGPQPDLPSRRGRRLAPELAGVWTAGFIMAPTNTRIVRRSNALLDWAYGRRFRYSETMSVGSTVLAPVVSVVGGGVGNAMFGLASRYIRLLPRGLVKRVVPKPGTGPSAAARERGYYRIETYTTTTTGARYLARMAQDGDPGYKATSVLLGECGLALALDRDKLSDMRGVLTPAAAMGDALLERLPAAGVSLQTTRLAS
;
A
#
# COMPACT_ATOMS: atom_id res chain seq x y z
N MET A 1 -5.11 -11.56 -0.45
CA MET A 1 -4.70 -11.53 -1.87
C MET A 1 -5.18 -12.72 -2.68
N LEU A 2 -4.97 -13.97 -2.24
CA LEU A 2 -5.38 -15.16 -3.02
C LEU A 2 -6.88 -15.28 -3.26
N GLU A 3 -7.69 -14.98 -2.25
CA GLU A 3 -9.14 -14.97 -2.43
C GLU A 3 -9.55 -13.91 -3.45
N VAL A 4 -8.99 -12.70 -3.39
CA VAL A 4 -9.21 -11.65 -4.39
C VAL A 4 -8.86 -12.13 -5.79
N LEU A 5 -7.70 -12.79 -5.98
CA LEU A 5 -7.29 -13.35 -7.26
C LEU A 5 -8.21 -14.50 -7.71
N SER A 6 -8.68 -15.34 -6.78
CA SER A 6 -9.64 -16.41 -7.06
C SER A 6 -10.98 -15.84 -7.50
N THR A 7 -11.49 -14.81 -6.82
CA THR A 7 -12.73 -14.12 -7.20
C THR A 7 -12.59 -13.49 -8.58
N ALA A 8 -11.53 -12.72 -8.83
CA ALA A 8 -11.25 -12.13 -10.15
C ALA A 8 -11.13 -13.18 -11.27
N SER A 9 -10.58 -14.35 -10.95
CA SER A 9 -10.48 -15.44 -11.92
C SER A 9 -11.83 -16.05 -12.24
N ASN A 10 -12.77 -16.10 -11.30
CA ASN A 10 -14.10 -16.68 -11.55
C ASN A 10 -15.13 -15.66 -12.08
N ASP A 11 -14.89 -14.37 -11.87
CA ASP A 11 -15.83 -13.30 -12.24
C ASP A 11 -15.13 -12.20 -13.08
N PRO A 12 -15.48 -12.06 -14.38
CA PRO A 12 -14.98 -10.98 -15.24
C PRO A 12 -15.24 -9.57 -14.71
N ASP A 13 -16.35 -9.36 -14.01
CA ASP A 13 -16.71 -8.06 -13.45
C ASP A 13 -15.83 -7.72 -12.26
N ALA A 14 -15.65 -8.67 -11.32
CA ALA A 14 -14.67 -8.53 -10.24
C ALA A 14 -13.25 -8.28 -10.76
N ARG A 15 -12.85 -8.88 -11.88
CA ARG A 15 -11.56 -8.63 -12.51
C ARG A 15 -11.44 -7.23 -13.11
N ARG A 16 -12.50 -6.74 -13.78
CA ARG A 16 -12.55 -5.36 -14.28
C ARG A 16 -12.47 -4.36 -13.13
N GLN A 17 -13.22 -4.60 -12.06
CA GLN A 17 -13.17 -3.81 -10.83
C GLN A 17 -11.77 -3.82 -10.21
N LEU A 18 -11.11 -4.99 -10.13
CA LEU A 18 -9.73 -5.08 -9.62
C LEU A 18 -8.76 -4.23 -10.44
N SER A 19 -8.96 -4.11 -11.75
CA SER A 19 -8.14 -3.24 -12.62
C SER A 19 -8.53 -1.75 -12.58
N ASP A 20 -9.70 -1.38 -12.05
CA ASP A 20 -10.12 0.02 -11.94
C ASP A 20 -9.40 0.71 -10.76
N PRO A 21 -8.57 1.75 -11.00
CA PRO A 21 -7.85 2.46 -9.94
C PRO A 21 -8.76 3.20 -8.96
N TYR A 22 -10.03 3.42 -9.32
CA TYR A 22 -11.02 4.16 -8.55
C TYR A 22 -12.18 3.29 -8.06
N MET A 23 -12.03 1.96 -8.09
CA MET A 23 -13.04 0.99 -7.65
C MET A 23 -13.57 1.25 -6.23
N LEU A 24 -12.70 1.73 -5.33
CA LEU A 24 -13.07 2.02 -3.94
C LEU A 24 -13.49 3.48 -3.71
N SER A 25 -13.64 4.28 -4.76
CA SER A 25 -14.12 5.66 -4.62
C SER A 25 -15.59 5.70 -4.23
N PRO A 26 -16.01 6.57 -3.28
CA PRO A 26 -17.41 6.72 -2.90
C PRO A 26 -18.28 7.32 -4.02
N ASP A 27 -17.70 8.16 -4.88
CA ASP A 27 -18.37 8.75 -6.03
C ASP A 27 -17.44 8.74 -7.25
N ARG A 28 -17.69 7.80 -8.17
CA ARG A 28 -16.89 7.64 -9.39
C ARG A 28 -17.01 8.87 -10.32
N GLY A 29 -18.13 9.58 -10.31
CA GLY A 29 -18.36 10.76 -11.16
C GLY A 29 -17.60 11.99 -10.69
N ALA A 30 -17.26 12.06 -9.40
CA ALA A 30 -16.44 13.13 -8.82
C ALA A 30 -14.92 12.91 -8.98
N GLU A 31 -14.49 11.69 -9.34
CA GLU A 31 -13.08 11.35 -9.54
C GLU A 31 -12.50 12.06 -10.77
N PRO A 32 -11.30 12.66 -10.65
CA PRO A 32 -10.63 13.29 -11.77
C PRO A 32 -10.00 12.25 -12.70
N GLU A 33 -10.09 12.51 -14.00
CA GLU A 33 -9.43 11.71 -15.02
C GLU A 33 -7.93 12.05 -15.09
N LEU A 34 -7.15 11.32 -14.30
CA LEU A 34 -5.70 11.50 -14.22
C LEU A 34 -4.94 10.67 -15.25
N GLY A 35 -5.62 9.94 -16.14
CA GLY A 35 -4.98 9.03 -17.10
C GLY A 35 -4.45 7.75 -16.44
N PRO A 36 -3.47 7.06 -17.05
CA PRO A 36 -2.99 5.76 -16.56
C PRO A 36 -2.39 5.81 -15.14
N GLN A 37 -2.87 4.93 -14.26
CA GLN A 37 -2.43 4.79 -12.85
C GLN A 37 -1.89 3.37 -12.59
N PRO A 38 -0.69 3.02 -13.10
CA PRO A 38 -0.15 1.67 -12.97
C PRO A 38 0.22 1.35 -11.51
N ASP A 39 -0.22 0.20 -11.00
CA ASP A 39 0.00 -0.20 -9.60
C ASP A 39 1.39 -0.78 -9.33
N LEU A 40 2.02 -1.43 -10.31
CA LEU A 40 3.32 -2.11 -10.14
C LEU A 40 4.41 -1.55 -11.06
N PRO A 41 4.74 -0.25 -10.97
CA PRO A 41 5.73 0.34 -11.87
C PRO A 41 7.15 -0.07 -11.46
N SER A 42 7.95 -0.56 -12.41
CA SER A 42 9.41 -0.63 -12.24
C SER A 42 10.03 0.71 -12.64
N ARG A 43 10.79 1.34 -11.73
CA ARG A 43 11.38 2.66 -11.95
C ARG A 43 12.78 2.76 -11.35
N ARG A 44 13.61 3.60 -11.96
CA ARG A 44 14.81 4.12 -11.30
C ARG A 44 14.38 5.02 -10.15
N GLY A 45 15.00 4.89 -8.98
CA GLY A 45 14.70 5.68 -7.78
C GLY A 45 14.75 7.19 -8.05
N ARG A 46 15.70 7.66 -8.85
CA ARG A 46 15.80 9.08 -9.28
C ARG A 46 14.54 9.65 -9.95
N ARG A 47 13.66 8.79 -10.51
CA ARG A 47 12.37 9.21 -11.11
C ARG A 47 11.30 9.44 -10.05
N LEU A 48 11.49 8.92 -8.84
CA LEU A 48 10.63 9.14 -7.67
C LEU A 48 11.14 10.36 -6.89
N ALA A 49 12.44 10.38 -6.58
CA ALA A 49 13.08 11.48 -5.88
C ALA A 49 14.60 11.53 -6.15
N PRO A 50 15.21 12.72 -6.28
CA PRO A 50 16.66 12.92 -6.35
C PRO A 50 17.48 12.13 -5.31
N GLU A 51 17.00 12.02 -4.07
CA GLU A 51 17.67 11.34 -2.95
C GLU A 51 17.78 9.83 -3.17
N LEU A 52 17.01 9.28 -4.11
CA LEU A 52 17.04 7.88 -4.50
C LEU A 52 17.91 7.63 -5.75
N ALA A 53 18.83 8.53 -6.05
CA ALA A 53 19.82 8.32 -7.10
C ALA A 53 20.62 7.03 -6.85
N GLY A 54 20.79 6.22 -7.90
CA GLY A 54 21.45 4.91 -7.80
C GLY A 54 20.58 3.76 -7.29
N VAL A 55 19.42 4.05 -6.68
CA VAL A 55 18.47 3.02 -6.23
C VAL A 55 17.58 2.57 -7.38
N TRP A 56 17.24 1.29 -7.41
CA TRP A 56 16.21 0.72 -8.28
C TRP A 56 15.01 0.25 -7.48
N THR A 57 13.83 0.35 -8.09
CA THR A 57 12.57 -0.03 -7.47
C THR A 57 11.78 -1.00 -8.33
N ALA A 58 11.03 -1.89 -7.70
CA ALA A 58 10.08 -2.80 -8.34
C ALA A 58 8.67 -2.55 -7.78
N GLY A 59 7.65 -3.03 -8.50
CA GLY A 59 6.27 -2.92 -8.05
C GLY A 59 6.07 -3.58 -6.69
N PHE A 60 5.42 -2.88 -5.76
CA PHE A 60 5.09 -3.44 -4.45
C PHE A 60 3.81 -4.28 -4.52
N ILE A 61 3.85 -5.53 -4.07
CA ILE A 61 2.77 -6.51 -4.31
C ILE A 61 1.40 -6.08 -3.76
N MET A 62 1.39 -5.25 -2.71
CA MET A 62 0.15 -4.71 -2.12
C MET A 62 -0.31 -3.39 -2.74
N ALA A 63 0.49 -2.79 -3.63
CA ALA A 63 0.15 -1.53 -4.29
C ALA A 63 -1.25 -1.54 -4.95
N PRO A 64 -1.70 -2.60 -5.66
CA PRO A 64 -3.05 -2.64 -6.20
C PRO A 64 -4.15 -2.47 -5.14
N THR A 65 -3.93 -2.96 -3.92
CA THR A 65 -4.90 -2.77 -2.82
C THR A 65 -4.74 -1.38 -2.21
N ASN A 66 -3.51 -1.02 -1.84
CA ASN A 66 -3.24 0.18 -1.06
C ASN A 66 -3.53 1.47 -1.83
N THR A 67 -3.20 1.53 -3.13
CA THR A 67 -3.44 2.74 -3.92
C THR A 67 -4.93 3.11 -3.99
N ARG A 68 -5.82 2.10 -4.01
CA ARG A 68 -7.27 2.30 -3.98
C ARG A 68 -7.75 2.76 -2.60
N ILE A 69 -7.17 2.25 -1.52
CA ILE A 69 -7.44 2.72 -0.15
C ILE A 69 -7.01 4.19 0.01
N VAL A 70 -5.82 4.55 -0.46
CA VAL A 70 -5.31 5.94 -0.38
C VAL A 70 -6.18 6.90 -1.20
N ARG A 71 -6.60 6.51 -2.41
CA ARG A 71 -7.53 7.31 -3.22
C ARG A 71 -8.89 7.44 -2.54
N ARG A 72 -9.43 6.35 -1.98
CA ARG A 72 -10.67 6.40 -1.17
C ARG A 72 -10.54 7.37 0.00
N SER A 73 -9.41 7.36 0.72
CA SER A 73 -9.16 8.34 1.79
C SER A 73 -9.22 9.77 1.27
N ASN A 74 -8.58 10.07 0.12
CA ASN A 74 -8.62 11.41 -0.48
C ASN A 74 -10.05 11.83 -0.85
N ALA A 75 -10.83 10.92 -1.45
CA ALA A 75 -12.22 11.19 -1.82
C ALA A 75 -13.14 11.38 -0.60
N LEU A 76 -12.95 10.58 0.47
CA LEU A 76 -13.71 10.73 1.72
C LEU A 76 -13.37 12.04 2.44
N LEU A 77 -12.11 12.49 2.37
CA LEU A 77 -11.62 13.72 2.99
C LEU A 77 -11.79 14.95 2.08
N ASP A 78 -12.82 14.97 1.23
CA ASP A 78 -13.12 16.06 0.28
C ASP A 78 -11.89 16.56 -0.50
N TRP A 79 -11.13 15.62 -1.05
CA TRP A 79 -9.95 15.88 -1.87
C TRP A 79 -8.85 16.66 -1.15
N ALA A 80 -8.67 16.45 0.16
CA ALA A 80 -7.66 17.12 0.99
C ALA A 80 -6.22 17.03 0.44
N TYR A 81 -5.86 15.98 -0.30
CA TYR A 81 -4.52 15.84 -0.92
C TYR A 81 -4.43 16.54 -2.29
N GLY A 82 -5.53 17.11 -2.76
CA GLY A 82 -5.72 17.78 -4.04
C GLY A 82 -6.36 16.87 -5.09
N ARG A 83 -7.14 17.49 -5.99
CA ARG A 83 -7.79 16.76 -7.11
C ARG A 83 -6.80 16.20 -8.14
N ARG A 84 -5.56 16.70 -8.22
CA ARG A 84 -4.53 16.14 -9.10
C ARG A 84 -3.58 15.19 -8.38
N PHE A 85 -3.91 14.78 -7.16
CA PHE A 85 -3.09 13.89 -6.34
C PHE A 85 -2.85 12.56 -7.06
N ARG A 86 -1.58 12.13 -7.09
CA ARG A 86 -1.18 10.85 -7.64
C ARG A 86 -0.35 10.11 -6.60
N TYR A 87 -0.61 8.81 -6.49
CA TYR A 87 0.04 7.93 -5.52
C TYR A 87 0.43 6.61 -6.18
N SER A 88 1.63 6.14 -5.88
CA SER A 88 2.16 4.86 -6.34
C SER A 88 3.09 4.27 -5.28
N GLU A 89 3.06 2.96 -5.11
CA GLU A 89 3.94 2.25 -4.18
C GLU A 89 4.95 1.39 -4.93
N THR A 90 6.18 1.39 -4.44
CA THR A 90 7.26 0.58 -4.98
C THR A 90 8.12 0.05 -3.85
N MET A 91 8.73 -1.12 -4.03
CA MET A 91 9.75 -1.64 -3.13
C MET A 91 11.15 -1.32 -3.66
N SER A 92 12.08 -0.97 -2.77
CA SER A 92 13.49 -0.85 -3.14
C SER A 92 14.08 -2.24 -3.40
N VAL A 93 14.81 -2.39 -4.51
CA VAL A 93 15.64 -3.58 -4.79
C VAL A 93 17.13 -3.28 -4.64
N GLY A 94 17.45 -2.14 -4.02
CA GLY A 94 18.81 -1.70 -3.73
C GLY A 94 19.49 -0.96 -4.88
N SER A 95 20.80 -0.77 -4.73
CA SER A 95 21.67 0.01 -5.62
C SER A 95 22.82 -0.82 -6.22
N THR A 96 22.75 -2.15 -6.10
CA THR A 96 23.78 -3.05 -6.62
C THR A 96 23.78 -3.08 -8.15
N VAL A 97 24.88 -3.56 -8.75
CA VAL A 97 25.00 -3.67 -10.22
C VAL A 97 23.91 -4.54 -10.85
N LEU A 98 23.36 -5.49 -10.09
CA LEU A 98 22.25 -6.36 -10.50
C LEU A 98 20.87 -5.75 -10.26
N ALA A 99 20.76 -4.66 -9.49
CA ALA A 99 19.49 -4.03 -9.16
C ALA A 99 18.64 -3.60 -10.38
N PRO A 100 19.20 -3.13 -11.52
CA PRO A 100 18.42 -2.91 -12.73
C PRO A 100 17.73 -4.18 -13.25
N VAL A 101 18.46 -5.30 -13.26
CA VAL A 101 17.94 -6.59 -13.75
C VAL A 101 16.85 -7.09 -12.79
N VAL A 102 17.10 -7.03 -11.48
CA VAL A 102 16.10 -7.44 -10.47
C VAL A 102 14.85 -6.57 -10.54
N SER A 103 14.98 -5.27 -10.76
CA SER A 103 13.85 -4.34 -10.91
C SER A 103 13.00 -4.65 -12.14
N VAL A 104 13.63 -4.87 -13.30
CA VAL A 104 12.93 -5.12 -14.57
C VAL A 104 12.34 -6.54 -14.59
N VAL A 105 13.15 -7.54 -14.27
CA VAL A 105 12.72 -8.95 -14.27
C VAL A 105 11.72 -9.19 -13.15
N GLY A 106 12.02 -8.78 -11.92
CA GLY A 106 11.12 -8.96 -10.77
C GLY A 106 9.79 -8.22 -10.93
N GLY A 107 9.83 -6.97 -11.41
CA GLY A 107 8.60 -6.21 -11.66
C GLY A 107 7.79 -6.72 -12.86
N GLY A 108 8.46 -7.14 -13.94
CA GLY A 108 7.81 -7.73 -15.11
C GLY A 108 7.15 -9.07 -14.79
N VAL A 109 7.88 -9.96 -14.10
CA VAL A 109 7.36 -11.25 -13.61
C VAL A 109 6.22 -11.03 -12.63
N GLY A 110 6.35 -10.09 -11.68
CA GLY A 110 5.28 -9.78 -10.73
C GLY A 110 3.97 -9.34 -11.41
N ASN A 111 4.07 -8.44 -12.39
CA ASN A 111 2.92 -8.01 -13.19
C ASN A 111 2.30 -9.15 -14.00
N ALA A 112 3.13 -9.94 -14.69
CA ALA A 112 2.66 -11.07 -15.48
C ALA A 112 1.99 -12.13 -14.59
N MET A 113 2.59 -12.45 -13.44
CA MET A 113 2.04 -13.40 -12.48
C MET A 113 0.71 -12.91 -11.90
N PHE A 114 0.60 -11.62 -11.56
CA PHE A 114 -0.67 -11.04 -11.11
C PHE A 114 -1.75 -11.12 -12.18
N GLY A 115 -1.42 -10.73 -13.42
CA GLY A 115 -2.33 -10.81 -14.57
C GLY A 115 -2.79 -12.25 -14.87
N LEU A 116 -1.85 -13.20 -14.90
CA LEU A 116 -2.14 -14.61 -15.12
C LEU A 116 -2.94 -15.20 -13.96
N ALA A 117 -2.57 -14.93 -12.72
CA ALA A 117 -3.29 -15.42 -11.55
C ALA A 117 -4.72 -14.89 -11.51
N SER A 118 -4.91 -13.58 -11.73
CA SER A 118 -6.25 -12.96 -11.76
C SER A 118 -7.16 -13.52 -12.85
N ARG A 119 -6.61 -14.17 -13.89
CA ARG A 119 -7.40 -14.75 -14.98
C ARG A 119 -7.55 -16.27 -14.87
N TYR A 120 -6.51 -16.96 -14.44
CA TYR A 120 -6.38 -18.41 -14.59
C TYR A 120 -6.17 -19.20 -13.30
N ILE A 121 -6.05 -18.56 -12.12
CA ILE A 121 -5.83 -19.31 -10.87
C ILE A 121 -6.94 -20.32 -10.57
N ARG A 122 -8.16 -20.12 -11.10
CA ARG A 122 -9.27 -21.09 -11.01
C ARG A 122 -8.98 -22.44 -11.69
N LEU A 123 -8.10 -22.45 -12.69
CA LEU A 123 -7.74 -23.66 -13.45
C LEU A 123 -6.71 -24.53 -12.70
N LEU A 124 -6.08 -23.98 -11.66
CA LEU A 124 -5.14 -24.73 -10.83
C LEU A 124 -5.90 -25.52 -9.76
N PRO A 125 -5.52 -26.80 -9.51
CA PRO A 125 -6.11 -27.57 -8.43
C PRO A 125 -5.96 -26.83 -7.09
N ARG A 126 -7.06 -26.64 -6.36
CA ARG A 126 -7.07 -25.91 -5.08
C ARG A 126 -6.05 -26.45 -4.07
N GLY A 127 -5.81 -27.77 -4.08
CA GLY A 127 -4.80 -28.41 -3.24
C GLY A 127 -3.36 -28.02 -3.59
N LEU A 128 -3.07 -27.72 -4.85
CA LEU A 128 -1.74 -27.27 -5.30
C LEU A 128 -1.49 -25.82 -4.89
N VAL A 129 -2.48 -24.94 -5.11
CA VAL A 129 -2.40 -23.52 -4.70
C VAL A 129 -2.21 -23.38 -3.19
N LYS A 130 -2.97 -24.14 -2.39
CA LYS A 130 -2.86 -24.13 -0.92
C LYS A 130 -1.54 -24.72 -0.38
N ARG A 131 -0.79 -25.49 -1.18
CA ARG A 131 0.53 -26.04 -0.78
C ARG A 131 1.68 -25.08 -1.04
N VAL A 132 1.55 -24.24 -2.07
CA VAL A 132 2.59 -23.26 -2.46
C VAL A 132 2.49 -21.99 -1.61
N VAL A 133 1.31 -21.67 -1.12
CA VAL A 133 1.06 -20.49 -0.29
C VAL A 133 1.24 -20.86 1.19
N PRO A 134 1.87 -20.00 2.02
CA PRO A 134 1.88 -20.17 3.47
C PRO A 134 0.47 -20.41 4.00
N LYS A 135 0.29 -21.44 4.84
CA LYS A 135 -1.01 -21.73 5.42
C LYS A 135 -1.44 -20.57 6.34
N PRO A 136 -2.74 -20.23 6.41
CA PRO A 136 -3.23 -19.31 7.43
C PRO A 136 -2.77 -19.78 8.82
N GLY A 137 -2.17 -18.89 9.60
CA GLY A 137 -1.64 -19.20 10.93
C GLY A 137 -0.21 -19.76 10.98
N THR A 138 0.41 -20.14 9.85
CA THR A 138 1.86 -20.49 9.81
C THR A 138 2.69 -19.23 9.55
N GLY A 139 2.48 -18.20 10.36
CA GLY A 139 3.24 -16.95 10.28
C GLY A 139 4.75 -17.21 10.48
N PRO A 140 5.59 -16.19 10.21
CA PRO A 140 7.03 -16.30 10.43
C PRO A 140 7.32 -16.72 11.89
N SER A 141 8.43 -17.43 12.11
CA SER A 141 8.82 -17.87 13.46
C SER A 141 8.90 -16.68 14.42
N ALA A 142 8.75 -16.91 15.73
CA ALA A 142 8.80 -15.85 16.73
C ALA A 142 10.07 -14.98 16.59
N ALA A 143 11.22 -15.62 16.37
CA ALA A 143 12.48 -14.93 16.14
C ALA A 143 12.51 -14.11 14.84
N ALA A 144 11.87 -14.59 13.75
CA ALA A 144 11.71 -13.81 12.52
C ALA A 144 10.75 -12.63 12.71
N ARG A 145 9.71 -12.80 13.54
CA ARG A 145 8.78 -11.72 13.90
C ARG A 145 9.43 -10.64 14.75
N GLU A 146 10.33 -11.00 15.65
CA GLU A 146 11.04 -10.07 16.52
C GLU A 146 12.14 -9.30 15.81
N ARG A 147 12.88 -9.96 14.90
CA ARG A 147 13.95 -9.32 14.12
C ARG A 147 13.45 -8.56 12.88
N GLY A 148 12.20 -8.77 12.50
CA GLY A 148 11.60 -8.06 11.37
C GLY A 148 11.43 -6.58 11.69
N TYR A 149 11.33 -5.76 10.65
CA TYR A 149 10.95 -4.36 10.75
C TYR A 149 10.34 -3.93 9.42
N TYR A 150 9.68 -2.78 9.41
CA TYR A 150 9.35 -2.10 8.17
C TYR A 150 9.76 -0.64 8.20
N ARG A 151 10.02 -0.11 7.00
CA ARG A 151 10.22 1.31 6.78
C ARG A 151 9.55 1.70 5.47
N ILE A 152 8.61 2.62 5.55
CA ILE A 152 7.91 3.21 4.42
C ILE A 152 8.40 4.64 4.29
N GLU A 153 8.87 4.99 3.10
CA GLU A 153 9.30 6.35 2.76
C GLU A 153 8.41 6.88 1.64
N THR A 154 7.67 7.94 1.93
CA THR A 154 6.80 8.63 0.98
C THR A 154 7.44 9.93 0.58
N TYR A 155 7.90 9.98 -0.68
CA TYR A 155 8.42 11.18 -1.29
C TYR A 155 7.29 11.90 -2.03
N THR A 156 7.14 13.20 -1.77
CA THR A 156 6.08 14.01 -2.41
C THR A 156 6.62 15.35 -2.89
N THR A 157 5.92 15.92 -3.87
CA THR A 157 6.11 17.29 -4.37
C THR A 157 4.75 17.95 -4.40
N THR A 158 4.60 19.06 -3.69
CA THR A 158 3.35 19.83 -3.64
C THR A 158 3.13 20.60 -4.93
N THR A 159 1.93 21.17 -5.09
CA THR A 159 1.60 22.08 -6.22
C THR A 159 2.45 23.35 -6.24
N THR A 160 3.02 23.74 -5.10
CA THR A 160 3.96 24.87 -4.98
C THR A 160 5.41 24.50 -5.29
N GLY A 161 5.68 23.21 -5.58
CA GLY A 161 7.03 22.70 -5.82
C GLY A 161 7.81 22.32 -4.56
N ALA A 162 7.22 22.47 -3.36
CA ALA A 162 7.88 22.06 -2.12
C ALA A 162 7.97 20.53 -2.04
N ARG A 163 9.13 20.02 -1.60
CA ARG A 163 9.44 18.60 -1.53
C ARG A 163 9.44 18.11 -0.08
N TYR A 164 8.84 16.96 0.18
CA TYR A 164 8.80 16.36 1.52
C TYR A 164 9.09 14.86 1.47
N LEU A 165 9.67 14.37 2.56
CA LEU A 165 9.82 12.96 2.89
C LEU A 165 9.02 12.68 4.17
N ALA A 166 8.00 11.83 4.08
CA ALA A 166 7.36 11.22 5.24
C ALA A 166 7.90 9.80 5.44
N ARG A 167 8.36 9.50 6.65
CA ARG A 167 8.88 8.19 7.05
C ARG A 167 7.99 7.60 8.14
N MET A 168 7.53 6.37 7.90
CA MET A 168 6.86 5.53 8.88
C MET A 168 7.70 4.27 9.10
N ALA A 169 8.01 3.92 10.35
CA ALA A 169 8.80 2.74 10.65
C ALA A 169 8.40 2.12 11.99
N GLN A 170 8.59 0.80 12.13
CA GLN A 170 8.34 0.08 13.38
C GLN A 170 9.15 -1.22 13.38
N ASP A 171 9.57 -1.62 14.57
CA ASP A 171 10.14 -2.95 14.81
C ASP A 171 9.04 -4.01 14.90
N GLY A 172 9.32 -5.16 14.32
CA GLY A 172 8.38 -6.25 14.14
C GLY A 172 8.12 -6.55 12.67
N ASP A 173 8.02 -7.84 12.36
CA ASP A 173 7.64 -8.30 11.02
C ASP A 173 6.35 -7.60 10.53
N PRO A 174 6.39 -6.97 9.34
CA PRO A 174 5.22 -6.30 8.76
C PRO A 174 4.07 -7.26 8.44
N GLY A 175 4.34 -8.56 8.23
CA GLY A 175 3.31 -9.53 7.91
C GLY A 175 2.41 -9.92 9.09
N TYR A 176 2.87 -9.73 10.32
CA TYR A 176 2.20 -10.23 11.52
C TYR A 176 2.31 -9.30 12.72
N LYS A 177 3.51 -9.10 13.28
CA LYS A 177 3.68 -8.40 14.57
C LYS A 177 3.29 -6.92 14.44
N ALA A 178 3.92 -6.21 13.51
CA ALA A 178 3.67 -4.80 13.27
C ALA A 178 2.22 -4.54 12.85
N THR A 179 1.71 -5.33 11.89
CA THR A 179 0.31 -5.20 11.43
C THR A 179 -0.70 -5.45 12.55
N SER A 180 -0.45 -6.41 13.44
CA SER A 180 -1.34 -6.66 14.60
C SER A 180 -1.37 -5.47 15.55
N VAL A 181 -0.24 -4.78 15.75
CA VAL A 181 -0.18 -3.56 16.56
C VAL A 181 -0.98 -2.44 15.89
N LEU A 182 -0.78 -2.18 14.60
CA LEU A 182 -1.53 -1.16 13.86
C LEU A 182 -3.04 -1.40 13.92
N LEU A 183 -3.47 -2.66 13.76
CA LEU A 183 -4.87 -3.05 13.86
C LEU A 183 -5.42 -2.88 15.29
N GLY A 184 -4.62 -3.24 16.30
CA GLY A 184 -4.95 -3.03 17.70
C GLY A 184 -5.17 -1.56 18.04
N GLU A 185 -4.27 -0.68 17.59
CA GLU A 185 -4.41 0.77 17.80
C GLU A 185 -5.62 1.36 17.08
N CYS A 186 -5.99 0.83 15.90
CA CYS A 186 -7.26 1.19 15.28
C CYS A 186 -8.45 0.81 16.16
N GLY A 187 -8.45 -0.40 16.73
CA GLY A 187 -9.50 -0.85 17.64
C GLY A 187 -9.61 0.00 18.91
N LEU A 188 -8.45 0.36 19.48
CA LEU A 188 -8.40 1.22 20.67
C LEU A 188 -8.86 2.65 20.37
N ALA A 189 -8.47 3.23 19.24
CA ALA A 189 -8.96 4.54 18.81
C ALA A 189 -10.50 4.55 18.66
N LEU A 190 -11.06 3.53 18.01
CA LEU A 190 -12.52 3.39 17.86
C LEU A 190 -13.26 3.20 19.20
N ALA A 191 -12.62 2.57 20.18
CA ALA A 191 -13.23 2.29 21.48
C ALA A 191 -13.12 3.46 22.46
N LEU A 192 -11.95 4.12 22.51
CA LEU A 192 -11.54 5.02 23.59
C LEU A 192 -11.47 6.49 23.20
N ASP A 193 -11.32 6.82 21.91
CA ASP A 193 -11.10 8.20 21.44
C ASP A 193 -12.30 8.74 20.64
N ARG A 194 -13.52 8.28 20.98
CA ARG A 194 -14.75 8.51 20.20
C ARG A 194 -15.08 9.97 19.95
N ASP A 195 -14.75 10.84 20.90
CA ASP A 195 -14.93 12.30 20.85
C ASP A 195 -14.00 12.98 19.84
N LYS A 196 -12.92 12.31 19.43
CA LYS A 196 -11.94 12.81 18.45
C LYS A 196 -12.12 12.23 17.05
N LEU A 197 -13.04 11.28 16.85
CA LEU A 197 -13.25 10.61 15.57
C LEU A 197 -14.10 11.44 14.62
N SER A 198 -14.00 11.15 13.33
CA SER A 198 -14.88 11.78 12.33
C SER A 198 -16.36 11.42 12.55
N ASP A 199 -17.25 12.32 12.16
CA ASP A 199 -18.69 12.04 12.09
C ASP A 199 -19.14 11.22 10.87
N MET A 200 -18.20 10.76 10.05
CA MET A 200 -18.50 9.91 8.91
C MET A 200 -19.06 8.55 9.35
N ARG A 201 -19.85 7.92 8.48
CA ARG A 201 -20.49 6.62 8.74
C ARG A 201 -20.27 5.68 7.55
N GLY A 202 -20.38 4.37 7.80
CA GLY A 202 -20.19 3.32 6.79
C GLY A 202 -18.79 2.68 6.82
N VAL A 203 -18.36 2.12 5.69
CA VAL A 203 -17.04 1.47 5.57
C VAL A 203 -15.99 2.53 5.23
N LEU A 204 -15.23 2.95 6.25
CA LEU A 204 -14.26 4.06 6.14
C LEU A 204 -12.82 3.56 6.09
N THR A 205 -11.90 4.44 5.72
CA THR A 205 -10.45 4.20 5.85
C THR A 205 -9.95 4.69 7.21
N PRO A 206 -8.82 4.19 7.72
CA PRO A 206 -8.25 4.69 8.97
C PRO A 206 -8.00 6.20 8.97
N ALA A 207 -7.51 6.72 7.85
CA ALA A 207 -7.27 8.16 7.68
C ALA A 207 -8.56 8.99 7.75
N ALA A 208 -9.66 8.51 7.16
CA ALA A 208 -10.94 9.20 7.18
C ALA A 208 -11.67 9.07 8.52
N ALA A 209 -11.64 7.89 9.14
CA ALA A 209 -12.39 7.61 10.37
C ALA A 209 -11.71 8.15 11.63
N MET A 210 -10.39 7.94 11.74
CA MET A 210 -9.64 8.16 12.97
C MET A 210 -8.62 9.31 12.86
N GLY A 211 -8.10 9.58 11.66
CA GLY A 211 -7.23 10.74 11.39
C GLY A 211 -6.15 10.95 12.46
N ASP A 212 -6.12 12.16 13.02
CA ASP A 212 -5.14 12.56 14.03
C ASP A 212 -5.22 11.74 15.32
N ALA A 213 -6.42 11.28 15.72
CA ALA A 213 -6.57 10.44 16.91
C ALA A 213 -5.76 9.14 16.78
N LEU A 214 -5.71 8.53 15.60
CA LEU A 214 -4.84 7.37 15.37
C LEU A 214 -3.35 7.78 15.32
N LEU A 215 -3.03 8.90 14.67
CA LEU A 215 -1.64 9.39 14.58
C LEU A 215 -1.02 9.67 15.95
N GLU A 216 -1.79 10.18 16.92
CA GLU A 216 -1.35 10.43 18.29
C GLU A 216 -1.01 9.13 19.04
N ARG A 217 -1.71 8.03 18.75
CA ARG A 217 -1.53 6.74 19.43
C ARG A 217 -0.30 5.97 18.96
N LEU A 218 -0.06 6.00 17.65
CA LEU A 218 0.94 5.17 16.98
C LEU A 218 2.36 5.26 17.60
N PRO A 219 2.88 6.45 18.00
CA PRO A 219 4.16 6.56 18.68
C PRO A 219 4.27 5.78 19.99
N ALA A 220 3.21 5.78 20.81
CA ALA A 220 3.19 5.02 22.06
C ALA A 220 3.20 3.50 21.82
N ALA A 221 2.76 3.05 20.65
CA ALA A 221 2.81 1.66 20.19
C ALA A 221 4.13 1.32 19.43
N GLY A 222 5.13 2.20 19.48
CA GLY A 222 6.45 1.99 18.89
C GLY A 222 6.54 2.32 17.40
N VAL A 223 5.54 2.98 16.82
CA VAL A 223 5.58 3.42 15.42
C VAL A 223 6.23 4.80 15.33
N SER A 224 7.36 4.88 14.64
CA SER A 224 7.99 6.15 14.31
C SER A 224 7.29 6.80 13.12
N LEU A 225 6.90 8.07 13.29
CA LEU A 225 6.31 8.92 12.25
C LEU A 225 7.12 10.21 12.17
N GLN A 226 7.71 10.48 11.01
CA GLN A 226 8.54 11.65 10.78
C GLN A 226 8.21 12.28 9.44
N THR A 227 8.13 13.61 9.40
CA THR A 227 8.02 14.36 8.14
C THR A 227 9.14 15.39 8.06
N THR A 228 9.86 15.41 6.95
CA THR A 228 10.99 16.31 6.74
C THR A 228 10.83 17.02 5.40
N ARG A 229 11.01 18.34 5.39
CA ARG A 229 11.11 19.11 4.15
C ARG A 229 12.46 18.84 3.50
N LEU A 230 12.46 18.46 2.23
CA LEU A 230 13.67 18.21 1.46
C LEU A 230 14.17 19.51 0.80
N ALA A 231 15.46 19.55 0.51
CA ALA A 231 16.03 20.64 -0.28
C ALA A 231 15.43 20.63 -1.69
N SER A 232 15.23 21.84 -2.23
CA SER A 232 14.72 22.06 -3.59
C SER A 232 15.67 21.53 -4.64
#